data_AF-A0A6L3T532-F1
#
_entry.id   AF-A0A6L3T532-F1
#
_cell.length_a   1.000
_cell.length_b   1.000
_cell.length_c   1.000
_cell.angle_alpha   90.00
_cell.angle_beta   90.00
_cell.angle_gamma   90.00
#
_symmetry.space_group_name_H-M   'P 1'
#
loop_
_entity.id
_entity.type
_entity.pdbx_description
1 polymer ?
#
loop_
_entity_poly.entity_id
_entity_poly.type
_entity_poly.pdbx_seq_one_letter_code
_entity_poly.pdbx_strand_id
1 'polypeptide(L)'
;MGRVSTAMDNVVPFRRIAAQGAPRPAGLREGQAKRRGDQRALMDAVYATGSLAVAAGDREAKLTASRLQVYGFLTIEEVGEDGALRRLRPSEAIRARAERPWRLTRAAYGAGLAVTIPAVDDFLFEAAGLPA
;
A
#
# COMPACT_ATOMS: atom_id res chain seq x y z
N MET A 1 8.41 3.70 -63.84
CA MET A 1 7.39 4.13 -62.87
C MET A 1 7.15 3.01 -61.88
N GLY A 2 7.89 3.00 -60.75
CA GLY A 2 7.69 2.03 -59.67
C GLY A 2 6.76 2.64 -58.63
N ARG A 3 5.62 1.99 -58.36
CA ARG A 3 4.75 2.33 -57.23
C ARG A 3 5.20 1.51 -56.03
N VAL A 4 5.71 2.20 -55.01
CA VAL A 4 5.95 1.61 -53.69
C VAL A 4 4.62 1.68 -52.94
N SER A 5 3.94 0.55 -52.78
CA SER A 5 2.78 0.45 -51.89
C SER A 5 3.29 0.30 -50.46
N THR A 6 3.31 1.40 -49.71
CA THR A 6 3.49 1.40 -48.26
C THR A 6 2.23 0.87 -47.59
N ALA A 7 2.10 -0.45 -47.52
CA ALA A 7 1.17 -1.11 -46.61
C ALA A 7 1.74 -0.96 -45.19
N MET A 8 1.09 -0.12 -44.37
CA MET A 8 1.38 0.00 -42.95
C MET A 8 0.85 -1.26 -42.23
N ASP A 9 1.57 -2.37 -42.34
CA ASP A 9 1.29 -3.68 -41.73
C ASP A 9 1.67 -3.76 -40.23
N ASN A 10 1.57 -2.65 -39.48
CA ASN A 10 1.98 -2.59 -38.06
C ASN A 10 0.90 -2.09 -37.11
N VAL A 11 -0.38 -2.19 -37.47
CA VAL A 11 -1.49 -1.82 -36.58
C VAL A 11 -2.15 -3.07 -36.05
N VAL A 12 -1.81 -3.45 -34.82
CA VAL A 12 -2.54 -4.50 -34.08
C VAL A 12 -3.76 -3.85 -33.43
N PRO A 13 -5.00 -4.15 -33.85
CA PRO A 13 -6.17 -3.61 -33.18
C PRO A 13 -6.32 -4.23 -31.79
N PHE A 14 -6.48 -3.40 -30.76
CA PHE A 14 -6.89 -3.86 -29.44
C PHE A 14 -8.30 -4.46 -29.54
N ARG A 15 -8.37 -5.79 -29.56
CA ARG A 15 -9.63 -6.53 -29.49
C ARG A 15 -10.26 -6.30 -28.11
N ARG A 16 -11.07 -5.25 -27.98
CA ARG A 16 -11.90 -5.04 -26.80
C ARG A 16 -12.92 -6.19 -26.79
N ILE A 17 -12.71 -7.19 -25.92
CA ILE A 17 -13.74 -8.17 -25.62
C ILE A 17 -14.91 -7.37 -25.07
N ALA A 18 -15.93 -7.14 -25.90
CA ALA A 18 -17.18 -6.58 -25.45
C ALA A 18 -17.75 -7.59 -24.45
N ALA A 19 -17.58 -7.30 -23.16
CA ALA A 19 -18.30 -8.00 -22.11
C ALA A 19 -19.77 -7.64 -22.27
N GLN A 20 -20.44 -8.31 -23.20
CA GLN A 20 -21.88 -8.28 -23.32
C GLN A 20 -22.45 -8.93 -22.05
N GLY A 21 -23.01 -8.09 -21.18
CA GLY A 21 -24.13 -8.47 -20.31
C GLY A 21 -23.95 -9.64 -19.34
N ALA A 22 -22.73 -10.01 -18.93
CA ALA A 22 -22.60 -10.96 -17.83
C ALA A 22 -23.08 -10.27 -16.54
N PRO A 23 -24.05 -10.84 -15.79
CA PRO A 23 -24.44 -10.28 -14.49
C PRO A 23 -23.20 -10.27 -13.61
N ARG A 24 -22.75 -9.07 -13.22
CA ARG A 24 -21.66 -8.91 -12.26
C ARG A 24 -22.04 -9.71 -11.01
N PRO A 25 -21.23 -10.69 -10.56
CA PRO A 25 -21.60 -11.53 -9.44
C PRO A 25 -21.83 -10.65 -8.20
N ALA A 26 -23.01 -10.76 -7.61
CA ALA A 26 -23.46 -9.93 -6.48
C ALA A 26 -22.46 -9.92 -5.32
N GLY A 27 -21.75 -11.03 -5.11
CA GLY A 27 -20.71 -11.17 -4.08
C GLY A 27 -19.52 -10.20 -4.22
N LEU A 28 -19.23 -9.65 -5.42
CA LEU A 28 -18.20 -8.62 -5.57
C LEU A 28 -18.62 -7.29 -4.93
N ARG A 29 -19.91 -6.93 -5.01
CA ARG A 29 -20.45 -5.70 -4.42
C ARG A 29 -20.52 -5.82 -2.90
N GLU A 30 -20.95 -6.97 -2.39
CA GLU A 30 -21.00 -7.26 -0.96
C GLU A 30 -19.59 -7.27 -0.35
N GLY A 31 -18.62 -7.91 -1.01
CA GLY A 31 -17.23 -7.90 -0.57
C GLY A 31 -16.61 -6.49 -0.56
N GLN A 32 -17.00 -5.62 -1.51
CA GLN A 32 -16.59 -4.20 -1.49
C GLN A 32 -17.26 -3.41 -0.37
N ALA A 33 -18.55 -3.65 -0.11
CA ALA A 33 -19.29 -3.00 0.96
C ALA A 33 -18.71 -3.38 2.33
N LYS A 34 -18.44 -4.68 2.56
CA LYS A 34 -17.79 -5.17 3.78
C LYS A 34 -16.43 -4.48 3.98
N ARG A 35 -15.56 -4.49 2.97
CA ARG A 35 -14.24 -3.83 3.03
C ARG A 35 -14.31 -2.34 3.36
N ARG A 36 -15.31 -1.63 2.81
CA ARG A 36 -15.54 -0.21 3.13
C ARG A 36 -15.99 -0.03 4.58
N GLY A 37 -16.84 -0.94 5.07
CA GLY A 37 -17.25 -1.02 6.46
C GLY A 37 -16.07 -1.22 7.40
N ASP A 38 -15.23 -2.22 7.12
CA ASP A 38 -14.04 -2.55 7.92
C ASP A 38 -13.05 -1.37 7.96
N GLN A 39 -12.84 -0.71 6.82
CA GLN A 39 -12.01 0.49 6.75
C GLN A 39 -12.55 1.62 7.61
N ARG A 40 -13.87 1.88 7.55
CA ARG A 40 -14.51 2.93 8.33
C ARG A 40 -14.47 2.62 9.82
N ALA A 41 -14.81 1.39 10.22
CA ALA A 41 -14.77 0.96 11.61
C ALA A 41 -13.37 1.12 12.22
N LEU A 42 -12.32 0.73 11.48
CA LEU A 42 -10.94 0.89 11.93
C LEU A 42 -10.58 2.38 12.09
N MET A 43 -11.02 3.22 11.15
CA MET A 43 -10.80 4.66 11.23
C MET A 43 -11.50 5.27 12.44
N ASP A 44 -12.79 5.00 12.59
CA ASP A 44 -13.60 5.52 13.68
C ASP A 44 -13.01 5.11 15.04
N ALA A 45 -12.56 3.85 15.19
CA ALA A 45 -11.91 3.37 16.40
C ALA A 45 -10.61 4.12 16.73
N VAL A 46 -9.72 4.33 15.75
CA VAL A 46 -8.45 5.04 15.98
C VAL A 46 -8.66 6.53 16.22
N TYR A 47 -9.59 7.15 15.48
CA TYR A 47 -9.89 8.58 15.63
C TYR A 47 -10.68 8.89 16.89
N ALA A 48 -11.50 7.96 17.41
CA ALA A 48 -12.13 8.10 18.71
C ALA A 48 -11.11 7.91 19.84
N THR A 49 -10.37 6.80 19.84
CA THR A 49 -9.53 6.40 20.99
C THR A 49 -8.14 7.03 20.98
N GLY A 50 -7.66 7.51 19.83
CA GLY A 50 -6.28 8.02 19.66
C GLY A 50 -5.28 6.94 19.26
N SER A 51 -5.46 5.72 19.77
CA SER A 51 -4.70 4.55 19.37
C SER A 51 -5.56 3.27 19.41
N LEU A 52 -5.19 2.27 18.62
CA LEU A 52 -5.84 0.95 18.60
C LEU A 52 -4.80 -0.16 18.57
N ALA A 53 -4.91 -1.14 19.45
CA ALA A 53 -4.09 -2.35 19.40
C ALA A 53 -4.71 -3.36 18.43
N VAL A 54 -3.89 -3.97 17.58
CA VAL A 54 -4.27 -5.00 16.62
C VAL A 54 -3.48 -6.26 16.90
N ALA A 55 -4.20 -7.37 17.12
CA ALA A 55 -3.60 -8.65 17.44
C ALA A 55 -2.74 -9.19 16.28
N ALA A 56 -1.73 -10.00 16.62
CA ALA A 56 -0.82 -10.57 15.61
C ALA A 56 -1.57 -11.39 14.53
N GLY A 57 -2.61 -12.13 14.95
CA GLY A 57 -3.41 -13.00 14.11
C GLY A 57 -4.50 -12.33 13.27
N ASP A 58 -4.80 -11.05 13.52
CA ASP A 58 -5.86 -10.35 12.78
C ASP A 58 -5.35 -9.83 11.42
N ARG A 59 -5.30 -10.75 10.46
CA ARG A 59 -4.80 -10.48 9.11
C ARG A 59 -5.68 -9.49 8.35
N GLU A 60 -7.00 -9.50 8.58
CA GLU A 60 -7.95 -8.62 7.88
C GLU A 60 -7.80 -7.18 8.34
N ALA A 61 -7.73 -6.96 9.66
CA ALA A 61 -7.45 -5.62 10.21
C ALA A 61 -6.07 -5.11 9.80
N LYS A 62 -5.03 -5.95 9.83
CA LYS A 62 -3.67 -5.55 9.43
C LYS A 62 -3.55 -5.20 7.94
N LEU A 63 -4.23 -5.93 7.06
CA LEU A 63 -4.28 -5.59 5.63
C LEU A 63 -4.94 -4.22 5.43
N THR A 64 -6.06 -3.99 6.12
CA THR A 64 -6.81 -2.73 6.06
C THR A 64 -6.00 -1.57 6.63
N ALA A 65 -5.34 -1.77 7.77
CA ALA A 65 -4.44 -0.81 8.39
C ALA A 65 -3.27 -0.44 7.48
N SER A 66 -2.62 -1.44 6.86
CA SER A 66 -1.48 -1.22 5.94
C SER A 66 -1.88 -0.34 4.75
N ARG A 67 -3.09 -0.57 4.20
CA ARG A 67 -3.63 0.26 3.13
C ARG A 67 -3.92 1.69 3.59
N LEU A 68 -4.52 1.84 4.76
CA LEU A 68 -4.80 3.16 5.35
C LEU A 68 -3.52 3.93 5.67
N GLN A 69 -2.45 3.23 6.01
CA GLN A 69 -1.12 3.82 6.17
C GLN A 69 -0.56 4.33 4.84
N VAL A 70 -0.68 3.57 3.75
CA VAL A 70 -0.28 4.02 2.40
C VAL A 70 -1.04 5.28 1.99
N TYR A 71 -2.32 5.37 2.32
CA TYR A 71 -3.12 6.56 2.09
C TYR A 71 -2.78 7.74 3.01
N GLY A 72 -1.96 7.52 4.05
CA GLY A 72 -1.53 8.55 4.97
C GLY A 72 -2.54 8.86 6.10
N PHE A 73 -3.54 8.01 6.33
CA PHE A 73 -4.54 8.23 7.37
C PHE A 73 -4.12 7.73 8.76
N LEU A 74 -3.22 6.75 8.79
CA LEU A 74 -2.76 6.08 10.01
C LEU A 74 -1.25 5.93 10.04
N THR A 75 -0.71 5.85 11.24
CA THR A 75 0.65 5.34 11.49
C THR A 75 0.56 3.97 12.15
N ILE A 76 1.47 3.07 11.77
CA ILE A 76 1.56 1.71 12.32
C ILE A 76 2.87 1.59 13.08
N GLU A 77 2.77 1.12 14.33
CA GLU A 77 3.89 0.76 15.18
C GLU A 77 3.79 -0.74 15.48
N GLU A 78 4.89 -1.47 15.31
CA GLU A 78 5.03 -2.85 15.75
C GLU A 78 5.36 -2.88 17.23
N VAL A 79 4.68 -3.74 17.98
CA VAL A 79 4.97 -3.98 19.40
C VAL A 79 5.95 -5.15 19.49
N GLY A 80 7.17 -4.88 19.95
CA GLY A 80 8.19 -5.89 20.23
C GLY A 80 7.81 -6.78 21.42
N GLU A 81 8.54 -7.87 21.62
CA GLU A 81 8.34 -8.77 22.77
C GLU A 81 8.58 -8.06 24.11
N ASP A 82 9.51 -7.11 24.12
CA ASP A 82 9.84 -6.28 25.29
C ASP A 82 8.87 -5.09 25.47
N GLY A 83 7.79 -5.02 24.67
CA GLY A 83 6.83 -3.92 24.68
C GLY A 83 7.30 -2.65 23.96
N ALA A 84 8.52 -2.65 23.41
CA ALA A 84 9.04 -1.54 22.61
C ALA A 84 8.19 -1.29 21.35
N LEU A 85 8.03 -0.02 20.98
CA LEU A 85 7.23 0.39 19.82
C LEU A 85 8.16 0.79 18.68
N ARG A 86 8.03 0.11 17.53
CA ARG A 86 8.81 0.41 16.32
C ARG A 86 7.90 0.85 15.19
N ARG A 87 8.03 2.10 14.73
CA ARG A 87 7.26 2.60 13.60
C ARG A 87 7.62 1.81 12.32
N LEU A 88 6.61 1.26 11.65
CA LEU A 88 6.76 0.55 10.39
C LEU A 88 6.58 1.51 9.22
N ARG A 89 7.43 1.44 8.20
CA ARG A 89 7.12 2.05 6.89
C ARG A 89 6.01 1.27 6.18
N PRO A 90 5.30 1.85 5.20
CA PRO A 90 4.26 1.14 4.47
C PRO A 90 4.73 -0.20 3.87
N SER A 91 5.95 -0.22 3.30
CA SER A 91 6.56 -1.44 2.77
C SER A 91 6.85 -2.50 3.84
N GLU A 92 7.21 -2.07 5.05
CA GLU A 92 7.46 -2.98 6.18
C GLU A 92 6.15 -3.53 6.74
N ALA A 93 5.10 -2.70 6.87
CA ALA A 93 3.79 -3.13 7.34
C ALA A 93 3.21 -4.25 6.47
N ILE A 94 3.33 -4.14 5.15
CA ILE A 94 2.87 -5.18 4.21
C ILE A 94 3.59 -6.52 4.44
N ARG A 95 4.89 -6.48 4.79
CA ARG A 95 5.72 -7.69 5.03
C ARG A 95 5.52 -8.26 6.44
N ALA A 96 5.49 -7.41 7.47
CA ALA A 96 5.41 -7.77 8.89
C ALA A 96 4.01 -8.21 9.36
N ARG A 97 3.02 -8.24 8.46
CA ARG A 97 1.59 -8.49 8.80
C ARG A 97 1.32 -9.78 9.59
N ALA A 98 2.22 -10.77 9.58
CA ALA A 98 1.93 -12.08 10.16
C ALA A 98 2.52 -12.32 11.56
N GLU A 99 3.44 -11.49 12.05
CA GLU A 99 4.37 -11.95 13.10
C GLU A 99 4.13 -11.32 14.47
N ARG A 100 3.87 -10.00 14.55
CA ARG A 100 3.80 -9.27 15.82
C ARG A 100 2.53 -8.42 15.96
N PRO A 101 2.04 -8.15 17.19
CA PRO A 101 0.93 -7.22 17.39
C PRO A 101 1.32 -5.80 16.96
N TRP A 102 0.34 -5.04 16.50
CA TRP A 102 0.53 -3.66 16.06
C TRP A 102 -0.22 -2.69 16.95
N ARG A 103 0.29 -1.47 17.05
CA ARG A 103 -0.43 -0.30 17.55
C ARG A 103 -0.65 0.66 16.40
N LEU A 104 -1.90 1.00 16.17
CA LEU A 104 -2.31 2.00 15.19
C LEU A 104 -2.51 3.32 15.91
N THR A 105 -2.06 4.42 15.30
CA THR A 105 -2.25 5.78 15.81
C THR A 105 -2.72 6.68 14.68
N ARG A 106 -3.38 7.78 15.02
CA ARG A 106 -3.79 8.80 14.03
C ARG A 106 -2.55 9.33 13.33
N ALA A 107 -2.61 9.52 12.02
CA ALA A 107 -1.52 10.22 11.33
C ALA A 107 -1.51 11.69 11.78
N ALA A 108 -0.43 12.13 12.40
CA ALA A 108 -0.21 13.55 12.64
C ALA A 108 0.02 14.24 11.30
N TYR A 109 -0.86 15.16 10.93
CA TYR A 109 -0.72 16.01 9.74
C TYR A 109 0.64 16.72 9.81
N GLY A 110 1.58 16.36 8.92
CA GLY A 110 2.93 16.93 8.86
C GLY A 110 4.09 16.04 9.33
N ALA A 111 3.87 14.93 10.03
CA ALA A 111 4.95 14.06 10.56
C ALA A 111 5.10 12.69 9.84
N GLY A 112 4.32 12.48 8.76
CA GLY A 112 4.04 11.15 8.21
C GLY A 112 4.81 10.73 6.95
N LEU A 113 5.50 11.64 6.28
CA LEU A 113 6.34 11.32 5.11
C LEU A 113 7.84 11.38 5.42
N ALA A 114 8.22 11.37 6.71
CA ALA A 114 9.60 11.20 7.11
C ALA A 114 10.04 9.76 6.82
N VAL A 115 10.45 9.51 5.57
CA VAL A 115 11.42 8.46 5.27
C VAL A 115 12.67 8.90 6.01
N THR A 116 12.93 8.36 7.20
CA THR A 116 14.27 8.45 7.79
C THR A 116 15.14 7.59 6.89
N ILE A 117 15.76 8.21 5.89
CA ILE A 117 16.87 7.61 5.15
C ILE A 117 17.96 7.47 6.22
N PRO A 118 18.37 6.25 6.60
CA PRO A 118 19.51 6.10 7.49
C PRO A 118 20.71 6.78 6.82
N ALA A 119 21.47 7.57 7.57
CA ALA A 119 22.55 8.45 7.06
C ALA A 119 23.75 7.72 6.41
N VAL A 120 23.60 6.44 6.04
CA VAL A 120 24.62 5.66 5.35
C VAL A 120 24.34 5.71 3.85
N ASP A 121 24.61 6.85 3.26
CA ASP A 121 24.39 7.15 1.83
C ASP A 121 25.72 7.50 1.13
N ASP A 122 26.80 6.78 1.44
CA ASP A 122 28.11 6.97 0.80
C ASP A 122 28.39 6.02 -0.38
N PHE A 123 27.51 5.04 -0.66
CA PHE A 123 27.82 4.00 -1.65
C PHE A 123 26.97 4.06 -2.95
N LEU A 124 25.97 4.95 -3.01
CA LEU A 124 24.99 4.94 -4.10
C LEU A 124 25.36 5.81 -5.31
N PHE A 125 26.36 6.69 -5.19
CA PHE A 125 26.77 7.62 -6.25
C PHE A 125 28.28 7.78 -6.39
N GLU A 126 29.06 6.72 -6.17
CA GLU A 126 30.47 6.75 -6.56
C GLU A 126 30.54 6.69 -8.10
N ALA A 127 30.57 7.88 -8.73
CA ALA A 127 30.84 8.03 -10.15
C ALA A 127 32.27 7.56 -10.39
N ALA A 128 32.42 6.31 -10.87
CA ALA A 128 33.67 5.80 -11.38
C ALA A 128 34.28 6.83 -12.35
N GLY A 129 35.48 7.30 -11.98
CA GLY A 129 36.10 8.51 -12.49
C GLY A 129 36.20 8.62 -14.02
N LEU A 130 36.00 9.84 -14.51
CA LEU A 130 36.56 10.28 -15.78
C LEU A 130 37.98 10.83 -15.51
N PRO A 131 39.01 10.37 -16.25
CA PRO A 131 40.34 10.97 -16.17
C PRO A 131 40.38 12.35 -16.83
N ALA A 132 41.24 13.21 -16.27
CA ALA A 132 41.52 14.59 -16.69
C ALA A 132 42.24 14.70 -18.03
#